data_AF-A0A8J7AZZ4-F1
#
_entry.id   AF-A0A8J7AZZ4-F1
#
_cell.length_a   1.000
_cell.length_b   1.000
_cell.length_c   1.000
_cell.angle_alpha   90.00
_cell.angle_beta   90.00
_cell.angle_gamma   90.00
#
_symmetry.space_group_name_H-M   'P 1'
#
loop_
_entity.id
_entity.type
_entity.pdbx_description
1 polymer ?
#
loop_
_entity_poly.entity_id
_entity_poly.type
_entity_poly.pdbx_seq_one_letter_code
_entity_poly.pdbx_strand_id
1 'polypeptide(L)'
;IAQGLRFAESPTARQHIEKLLTDFTVVKDRPAPRLPLYRLETESELPRVIPVVGQMPLAIDDLKAVPVVVPKEPFSMVSASGASAWVAVPGWQVIFRAEDPVGLLAQSRSLPNYPGDAADETVLVVVDRSDRTWDDDGYFLTAEADQLTLAWSSSPIETPILGKIILILRPKRILDENYNRELWQLDE
;
A
#
# COMPACT_ATOMS: atom_id res chain seq x y z
N ILE A 1 -0.09 45.19 -28.78
CA ILE A 1 -0.44 45.60 -30.16
C ILE A 1 0.80 46.03 -30.96
N ALA A 2 1.51 47.12 -30.59
CA ALA A 2 2.70 47.59 -31.33
C ALA A 2 3.79 46.53 -31.52
N GLN A 3 4.06 45.72 -30.48
CA GLN A 3 5.00 44.60 -30.59
C GLN A 3 4.50 43.51 -31.56
N GLY A 4 3.21 43.20 -31.56
CA GLY A 4 2.62 42.25 -32.51
C GLY A 4 2.74 42.73 -33.97
N LEU A 5 2.46 44.01 -34.24
CA LEU A 5 2.57 44.57 -35.60
C LEU A 5 4.02 44.62 -36.11
N ARG A 6 5.00 44.71 -35.21
CA ARG A 6 6.43 44.69 -35.55
C ARG A 6 6.91 43.31 -36.02
N PHE A 7 6.27 42.22 -35.56
CA PHE A 7 6.66 40.83 -35.84
C PHE A 7 5.62 40.04 -36.67
N ALA A 8 4.52 40.66 -37.08
CA ALA A 8 3.50 39.98 -37.89
C ALA A 8 3.99 39.79 -39.33
N GLU A 9 4.22 38.54 -39.74
CA GLU A 9 4.71 38.20 -41.08
C GLU A 9 3.59 37.94 -42.09
N SER A 10 2.39 37.56 -41.63
CA SER A 10 1.25 37.30 -42.52
C SER A 10 0.22 38.44 -42.52
N PRO A 11 -0.43 38.72 -43.67
CA PRO A 11 -1.52 39.70 -43.74
C PRO A 11 -2.67 39.39 -42.78
N THR A 12 -2.96 38.10 -42.55
CA THR A 12 -4.01 37.64 -41.63
C THR A 12 -3.65 37.93 -40.17
N ALA A 13 -2.42 37.64 -39.74
CA ALA A 13 -1.95 37.98 -38.39
C ALA A 13 -2.00 39.49 -38.16
N ARG A 14 -1.58 40.28 -39.16
CA ARG A 14 -1.63 41.75 -39.08
C ARG A 14 -3.07 42.27 -38.93
N GLN A 15 -4.01 41.78 -39.74
CA GLN A 15 -5.43 42.13 -39.62
C GLN A 15 -6.03 41.75 -38.25
N HIS A 16 -5.69 40.58 -37.70
CA HIS A 16 -6.13 40.18 -36.36
C HIS A 16 -5.61 41.11 -35.27
N ILE A 17 -4.38 41.60 -35.41
CA ILE A 17 -3.79 42.56 -34.45
C ILE A 17 -4.38 43.96 -34.62
N GLU A 18 -4.67 44.39 -35.84
CA GLU A 18 -5.35 45.66 -36.13
C GLU A 18 -6.81 45.66 -35.61
N LYS A 19 -7.50 44.50 -35.65
CA LYS A 19 -8.83 44.35 -35.06
C LYS A 19 -8.86 44.62 -33.56
N LEU A 20 -7.75 44.40 -32.83
CA LEU A 20 -7.63 44.74 -31.41
C LEU A 20 -7.61 46.26 -31.14
N LEU A 21 -7.41 47.10 -32.18
CA LEU A 21 -7.50 48.57 -32.06
C LEU A 21 -8.94 49.08 -32.14
N THR A 22 -9.87 48.27 -32.68
CA THR A 22 -11.26 48.65 -32.91
C THR A 22 -12.25 47.85 -32.08
N ASP A 23 -11.90 46.62 -31.69
CA ASP A 23 -12.74 45.73 -30.90
C ASP A 23 -12.28 45.69 -29.43
N PHE A 24 -12.95 46.49 -28.59
CA PHE A 24 -12.75 46.52 -27.14
C PHE A 24 -13.74 45.60 -26.39
N THR A 25 -14.46 44.71 -27.09
CA THR A 25 -15.50 43.84 -26.52
C THR A 25 -15.03 42.42 -26.23
N VAL A 26 -13.73 42.13 -26.45
CA VAL A 26 -13.15 40.79 -26.26
C VAL A 26 -13.23 40.39 -24.78
N VAL A 27 -14.14 39.46 -24.48
CA VAL A 27 -14.21 38.79 -23.18
C VAL A 27 -13.04 37.81 -23.11
N LYS A 28 -12.20 37.96 -22.09
CA LYS A 28 -11.08 37.04 -21.85
C LYS A 28 -11.64 35.65 -21.57
N ASP A 29 -11.29 34.68 -22.41
CA ASP A 29 -11.66 33.28 -22.16
C ASP A 29 -11.14 32.83 -20.79
N ARG A 30 -12.01 32.15 -20.03
CA ARG A 30 -11.62 31.58 -18.75
C ARG A 30 -10.54 30.53 -19.00
N PRO A 31 -9.35 30.63 -18.37
CA PRO A 31 -8.32 29.61 -18.55
C PRO A 31 -8.82 28.27 -18.01
N ALA A 32 -8.33 27.18 -18.63
CA ALA A 32 -8.60 25.83 -18.15
C ALA A 32 -8.18 25.70 -16.67
N PRO A 33 -8.92 24.92 -15.86
CA PRO A 33 -8.53 24.64 -14.49
C PRO A 33 -7.18 23.91 -14.45
N ARG A 34 -6.46 24.04 -13.34
CA ARG A 34 -5.21 23.30 -13.12
C ARG A 34 -5.53 21.81 -12.96
N LEU A 35 -4.64 20.95 -13.48
CA LEU A 35 -4.70 19.52 -13.24
C LEU A 35 -4.37 19.22 -11.76
N PRO A 36 -5.07 18.27 -11.12
CA PRO A 36 -4.80 17.85 -9.75
C PRO A 36 -3.61 16.88 -9.72
N LEU A 37 -2.41 17.41 -9.91
CA LEU A 37 -1.19 16.62 -9.94
C LEU A 37 -0.69 16.36 -8.51
N TYR A 38 -0.44 15.09 -8.20
CA TYR A 38 0.17 14.63 -6.95
C TYR A 38 1.42 13.83 -7.26
N ARG A 39 2.40 13.88 -6.34
CA ARG A 39 3.62 13.10 -6.39
C ARG A 39 3.90 12.57 -5.00
N LEU A 40 4.22 11.28 -4.92
CA LEU A 40 4.77 10.68 -3.71
C LEU A 40 6.25 11.06 -3.65
N GLU A 41 6.68 11.60 -2.52
CA GLU A 41 8.05 12.11 -2.34
C GLU A 41 8.94 11.11 -1.60
N THR A 42 8.33 10.16 -0.86
CA THR A 42 9.07 9.14 -0.08
C THR A 42 8.54 7.72 -0.30
N GLU A 43 9.41 6.72 -0.19
CA GLU A 43 9.01 5.30 -0.30
C GLU A 43 8.00 4.88 0.76
N SER A 44 8.04 5.49 1.96
CA SER A 44 7.08 5.22 3.03
C SER A 44 5.65 5.63 2.69
N GLU A 45 5.48 6.56 1.75
CA GLU A 45 4.16 6.96 1.25
C GLU A 45 3.58 5.95 0.26
N LEU A 46 4.42 5.09 -0.33
CA LEU A 46 3.97 4.05 -1.25
C LEU A 46 3.58 2.79 -0.45
N PRO A 47 2.29 2.43 -0.39
CA PRO A 47 1.88 1.20 0.26
C PRO A 47 2.36 -0.01 -0.56
N ARG A 48 2.71 -1.09 0.14
CA ARG A 48 3.01 -2.38 -0.50
C ARG A 48 1.76 -3.24 -0.52
N VAL A 49 1.44 -3.77 -1.71
CA VAL A 49 0.36 -4.74 -1.89
C VAL A 49 0.89 -6.14 -1.54
N ILE A 50 0.28 -6.77 -0.54
CA ILE A 50 0.67 -8.08 0.00
C ILE A 50 -0.46 -9.08 -0.24
N PRO A 51 -0.17 -10.27 -0.79
CA PRO A 51 -1.18 -11.33 -0.91
C PRO A 51 -1.54 -11.88 0.47
N VAL A 52 -2.82 -12.22 0.67
CA VAL A 52 -3.31 -12.79 1.92
C VAL A 52 -3.72 -14.24 1.67
N VAL A 53 -3.14 -15.18 2.42
CA VAL A 53 -3.42 -16.62 2.31
C VAL A 53 -4.87 -16.91 2.70
N GLY A 54 -5.31 -16.36 3.83
CA GLY A 54 -6.61 -16.65 4.42
C GLY A 54 -6.58 -16.44 5.93
N GLN A 55 -7.52 -17.08 6.62
CA GLN A 55 -7.63 -17.04 8.08
C GLN A 55 -7.23 -18.39 8.69
N MET A 56 -6.41 -18.35 9.73
CA MET A 56 -5.99 -19.51 10.51
C MET A 56 -7.19 -20.24 11.14
N PRO A 57 -7.14 -21.58 11.25
CA PRO A 57 -6.04 -22.48 10.87
C PRO A 57 -5.93 -22.70 9.35
N LEU A 58 -4.70 -22.80 8.85
CA LEU A 58 -4.38 -22.96 7.43
C LEU A 58 -3.45 -24.17 7.24
N ALA A 59 -3.54 -24.83 6.09
CA ALA A 59 -2.62 -25.90 5.70
C ALA A 59 -1.35 -25.32 5.06
N ILE A 60 -0.27 -26.11 5.05
CA ILE A 60 0.97 -25.73 4.34
C ILE A 60 0.69 -25.46 2.85
N ASP A 61 -0.22 -26.24 2.25
CA ASP A 61 -0.52 -26.12 0.82
C ASP A 61 -1.26 -24.81 0.49
N ASP A 62 -2.01 -24.25 1.43
CA ASP A 62 -2.61 -22.91 1.26
C ASP A 62 -1.51 -21.85 1.09
N LEU A 63 -0.44 -21.92 1.90
CA LEU A 63 0.72 -21.02 1.80
C LEU A 63 1.47 -21.18 0.48
N LYS A 64 1.66 -22.43 0.02
CA LYS A 64 2.35 -22.73 -1.24
C LYS A 64 1.56 -22.30 -2.47
N ALA A 65 0.23 -22.29 -2.37
CA ALA A 65 -0.64 -21.85 -3.46
C ALA A 65 -0.51 -20.35 -3.74
N VAL A 66 -0.02 -19.55 -2.78
CA VAL A 66 0.19 -18.12 -2.96
C VAL A 66 1.42 -17.88 -3.85
N PRO A 67 1.26 -17.26 -5.04
CA PRO A 67 2.40 -16.99 -5.91
C PRO A 67 3.35 -15.96 -5.31
N VAL A 68 4.61 -15.96 -5.75
CA VAL A 68 5.55 -14.88 -5.47
C VAL A 68 5.13 -13.64 -6.27
N VAL A 69 5.10 -12.49 -5.60
CA VAL A 69 4.58 -11.25 -6.16
C VAL A 69 5.72 -10.32 -6.53
N VAL A 70 5.85 -10.06 -7.83
CA VAL A 70 6.86 -9.13 -8.36
C VAL A 70 6.15 -7.85 -8.81
N PRO A 71 6.29 -6.73 -8.06
CA PRO A 71 5.66 -5.46 -8.42
C PRO A 71 6.30 -4.88 -9.70
N LYS A 72 5.46 -4.27 -10.54
CA LYS A 72 5.89 -3.60 -11.78
C LYS A 72 6.00 -2.09 -11.57
N GLU A 73 7.21 -1.58 -11.69
CA GLU A 73 7.53 -0.15 -11.65
C GLU A 73 6.84 0.66 -12.78
N PRO A 74 6.63 1.98 -12.61
CA PRO A 74 7.05 2.83 -11.47
C PRO A 74 6.02 2.94 -10.33
N PHE A 75 4.90 2.22 -10.43
CA PHE A 75 3.77 2.33 -9.49
C PHE A 75 3.57 1.06 -8.66
N SER A 76 4.60 0.20 -8.59
CA SER A 76 4.58 -1.11 -7.94
C SER A 76 3.31 -1.93 -8.24
N MET A 77 2.89 -1.94 -9.51
CA MET A 77 1.64 -2.59 -9.91
C MET A 77 1.77 -4.11 -9.80
N VAL A 78 0.81 -4.73 -9.13
CA VAL A 78 0.71 -6.19 -9.04
C VAL A 78 -0.33 -6.70 -10.03
N SER A 79 0.01 -7.73 -10.78
CA SER A 79 -0.93 -8.44 -11.66
C SER A 79 -1.13 -9.85 -11.12
N ALA A 80 -2.38 -10.28 -10.98
CA ALA A 80 -2.72 -11.63 -10.55
C ALA A 80 -3.78 -12.24 -11.46
N SER A 81 -3.68 -13.54 -11.70
CA SER A 81 -4.68 -14.34 -12.38
C SER A 81 -5.36 -15.26 -11.36
N GLY A 82 -6.68 -15.15 -11.21
CA GLY A 82 -7.47 -15.98 -10.29
C GLY A 82 -7.94 -15.26 -9.02
N ALA A 83 -8.76 -15.94 -8.22
CA ALA A 83 -9.26 -15.43 -6.95
C ALA A 83 -8.10 -15.37 -5.94
N SER A 84 -7.80 -14.18 -5.46
CA SER A 84 -6.75 -13.93 -4.46
C SER A 84 -7.17 -12.75 -3.61
N ALA A 85 -6.90 -12.82 -2.30
CA ALA A 85 -7.09 -11.72 -1.39
C ALA A 85 -5.79 -10.92 -1.28
N TRP A 86 -5.92 -9.60 -1.17
CA TRP A 86 -4.79 -8.67 -1.14
C TRP A 86 -5.04 -7.59 -0.10
N VAL A 87 -3.98 -7.12 0.54
CA VAL A 87 -4.04 -6.00 1.47
C VAL A 87 -2.94 -5.01 1.13
N ALA A 88 -3.28 -3.71 1.13
CA ALA A 88 -2.31 -2.64 1.04
C ALA A 88 -1.82 -2.30 2.45
N VAL A 89 -0.54 -2.53 2.72
CA VAL A 89 0.10 -2.21 3.99
C VAL A 89 0.97 -0.96 3.78
N PRO A 90 1.01 0.01 4.72
CA PRO A 90 1.91 1.14 4.63
C PRO A 90 3.36 0.71 4.35
N GLY A 91 4.11 1.54 3.62
CA GLY A 91 5.51 1.32 3.24
C GLY A 91 6.49 1.42 4.41
N TRP A 92 6.14 0.90 5.59
CA TRP A 92 7.03 0.84 6.73
C TRP A 92 8.30 0.09 6.37
N GLN A 93 9.43 0.50 6.95
CA GLN A 93 10.75 -0.05 6.61
C GLN A 93 10.82 -1.58 6.67
N VAL A 94 10.12 -2.20 7.62
CA VAL A 94 10.07 -3.66 7.75
C VAL A 94 9.34 -4.33 6.57
N ILE A 95 8.27 -3.70 6.06
CA ILE A 95 7.51 -4.17 4.90
C ILE A 95 8.26 -3.89 3.61
N PHE A 96 8.94 -2.76 3.50
CA PHE A 96 9.74 -2.41 2.33
C PHE A 96 10.90 -3.38 2.10
N ARG A 97 11.61 -3.77 3.18
CA ARG A 97 12.76 -4.67 3.11
C ARG A 97 12.41 -6.14 2.82
N ALA A 98 11.17 -6.55 3.05
CA ALA A 98 10.76 -7.93 2.87
C ALA A 98 10.91 -8.36 1.40
N GLU A 99 11.40 -9.56 1.12
CA GLU A 99 11.53 -10.00 -0.27
C GLU A 99 10.22 -10.60 -0.77
N ASP A 100 9.62 -11.50 0.02
CA ASP A 100 8.40 -12.23 -0.32
C ASP A 100 7.38 -12.21 0.84
N PRO A 101 6.84 -11.02 1.17
CA PRO A 101 5.86 -10.88 2.24
C PRO A 101 4.50 -11.47 1.86
N VAL A 102 3.92 -12.20 2.80
CA VAL A 102 2.56 -12.76 2.72
C VAL A 102 1.79 -12.48 4.00
N GLY A 103 0.50 -12.19 3.87
CA GLY A 103 -0.40 -11.95 4.99
C GLY A 103 -1.20 -13.20 5.37
N LEU A 104 -1.45 -13.39 6.66
CA LEU A 104 -2.41 -14.35 7.19
C LEU A 104 -3.23 -13.70 8.30
N LEU A 105 -4.51 -14.07 8.41
CA LEU A 105 -5.39 -13.57 9.47
C LEU A 105 -5.37 -14.56 10.64
N ALA A 106 -5.14 -14.06 11.84
CA ALA A 106 -5.16 -14.87 13.06
C ALA A 106 -6.00 -14.18 14.13
N GLN A 107 -6.53 -14.94 15.09
CA GLN A 107 -7.05 -14.34 16.32
C GLN A 107 -5.86 -13.89 17.17
N SER A 108 -5.95 -12.71 17.75
CA SER A 108 -4.86 -12.16 18.55
C SER A 108 -4.50 -13.08 19.74
N ARG A 109 -5.51 -13.73 20.35
CA ARG A 109 -5.30 -14.71 21.43
C ARG A 109 -4.59 -16.00 21.01
N SER A 110 -4.55 -16.33 19.71
CA SER A 110 -3.79 -17.48 19.23
C SER A 110 -2.32 -17.16 18.96
N LEU A 111 -1.91 -15.89 19.10
CA LEU A 111 -0.52 -15.50 18.92
C LEU A 111 0.32 -15.91 20.15
N PRO A 112 1.54 -16.42 19.95
CA PRO A 112 2.46 -16.68 21.05
C PRO A 112 2.78 -15.39 21.81
N ASN A 113 2.88 -15.48 23.14
CA ASN A 113 3.19 -14.36 24.03
C ASN A 113 2.24 -13.16 23.93
N TYR A 114 1.01 -13.35 23.44
CA TYR A 114 0.01 -12.28 23.44
C TYR A 114 -0.51 -12.00 24.86
N PRO A 115 -0.67 -10.73 25.27
CA PRO A 115 -1.16 -10.39 26.60
C PRO A 115 -2.56 -10.98 26.86
N GLY A 116 -2.73 -11.71 27.97
CA GLY A 116 -3.99 -12.41 28.28
C GLY A 116 -5.18 -11.48 28.61
N ASP A 117 -4.90 -10.27 29.05
CA ASP A 117 -5.87 -9.20 29.35
C ASP A 117 -6.24 -8.35 28.13
N ALA A 118 -5.55 -8.51 27.00
CA ALA A 118 -5.87 -7.81 25.77
C ALA A 118 -7.15 -8.34 25.09
N ALA A 119 -7.76 -7.48 24.28
CA ALA A 119 -8.94 -7.83 23.49
C ALA A 119 -8.61 -8.94 22.48
N ASP A 120 -9.55 -9.87 22.29
CA ASP A 120 -9.48 -10.83 21.19
C ASP A 120 -10.00 -10.17 19.92
N GLU A 121 -9.17 -10.12 18.90
CA GLU A 121 -9.54 -9.57 17.61
C GLU A 121 -8.78 -10.24 16.47
N THR A 122 -9.37 -10.21 15.29
CA THR A 122 -8.68 -10.66 14.08
C THR A 122 -7.57 -9.66 13.74
N VAL A 123 -6.33 -10.15 13.67
CA VAL A 123 -5.14 -9.39 13.30
C VAL A 123 -4.56 -9.89 11.99
N LEU A 124 -3.91 -8.99 11.25
CA LEU A 124 -3.10 -9.34 10.08
C LEU A 124 -1.67 -9.64 10.56
N VAL A 125 -1.21 -10.86 10.36
CA VAL A 125 0.17 -11.27 10.56
C VAL A 125 0.85 -11.27 9.20
N VAL A 126 1.94 -10.53 9.06
CA VAL A 126 2.76 -10.51 7.85
C VAL A 126 4.02 -11.32 8.10
N VAL A 127 4.29 -12.25 7.19
CA VAL A 127 5.43 -13.16 7.22
C VAL A 127 6.26 -12.93 5.96
N ASP A 128 7.58 -12.80 6.08
CA ASP A 128 8.48 -12.88 4.92
C ASP A 128 8.89 -14.34 4.69
N ARG A 129 8.48 -14.90 3.55
CA ARG A 129 8.77 -16.30 3.18
C ARG A 129 10.23 -16.52 2.76
N SER A 130 10.96 -15.46 2.42
CA SER A 130 12.38 -15.56 2.06
C SER A 130 13.28 -15.67 3.29
N ASP A 131 12.87 -15.08 4.42
CA ASP A 131 13.63 -15.15 5.66
C ASP A 131 13.24 -16.38 6.50
N ARG A 132 14.08 -17.41 6.43
CA ARG A 132 13.90 -18.68 7.15
C ARG A 132 15.03 -18.94 8.15
N THR A 133 15.81 -17.91 8.46
CA THR A 133 16.93 -18.03 9.38
C THR A 133 16.39 -17.92 10.80
N TRP A 134 16.63 -18.94 11.61
CA TRP A 134 16.25 -18.89 13.02
C TRP A 134 17.10 -17.85 13.78
N ASP A 135 16.45 -17.10 14.67
CA ASP A 135 17.04 -16.27 15.71
C ASP A 135 16.12 -16.29 16.94
N ASP A 136 16.69 -16.06 18.13
CA ASP A 136 15.99 -16.12 19.42
C ASP A 136 15.17 -14.87 19.74
N ASP A 137 15.27 -13.82 18.91
CA ASP A 137 14.50 -12.57 19.03
C ASP A 137 13.29 -12.52 18.07
N GLY A 138 13.10 -13.57 17.25
CA GLY A 138 12.14 -13.60 16.16
C GLY A 138 11.00 -14.59 16.36
N TYR A 139 9.83 -14.26 15.83
CA TYR A 139 8.73 -15.20 15.68
C TYR A 139 8.69 -15.75 14.27
N PHE A 140 8.31 -17.01 14.11
CA PHE A 140 8.37 -17.73 12.86
C PHE A 140 7.05 -18.42 12.54
N LEU A 141 6.75 -18.51 11.24
CA LEU A 141 5.74 -19.41 10.71
C LEU A 141 6.40 -20.77 10.50
N THR A 142 5.87 -21.80 11.15
CA THR A 142 6.32 -23.19 11.05
C THR A 142 5.17 -24.07 10.59
N ALA A 143 5.44 -25.37 10.46
CA ALA A 143 4.39 -26.36 10.24
C ALA A 143 4.44 -27.50 11.27
N GLU A 144 3.27 -27.84 11.78
CA GLU A 144 3.03 -28.99 12.65
C GLU A 144 1.83 -29.77 12.11
N ALA A 145 2.00 -31.08 11.89
CA ALA A 145 0.92 -31.95 11.37
C ALA A 145 0.19 -31.37 10.13
N ASP A 146 0.95 -30.85 9.17
CA ASP A 146 0.48 -30.19 7.94
C ASP A 146 -0.35 -28.91 8.12
N GLN A 147 -0.41 -28.38 9.34
CA GLN A 147 -1.01 -27.07 9.65
C GLN A 147 0.07 -26.03 9.92
N LEU A 148 -0.21 -24.80 9.49
CA LEU A 148 0.62 -23.65 9.82
C LEU A 148 0.49 -23.34 11.31
N THR A 149 1.62 -23.04 11.94
CA THR A 149 1.71 -22.65 13.36
C THR A 149 2.62 -21.43 13.50
N LEU A 150 2.29 -20.56 14.46
CA LEU A 150 3.13 -19.41 14.83
C LEU A 150 3.92 -19.77 16.07
N ALA A 151 5.25 -19.72 15.99
CA ALA A 151 6.13 -20.19 17.04
C ALA A 151 7.25 -19.19 17.35
N TRP A 152 7.69 -19.22 18.60
CA TRP A 152 8.95 -18.65 19.06
C TRP A 152 9.65 -19.72 19.90
N SER A 153 10.98 -19.74 19.84
CA SER A 153 11.78 -20.69 20.61
C SER A 153 13.13 -20.08 20.97
N SER A 154 13.53 -20.21 22.24
CA SER A 154 14.86 -19.81 22.73
C SER A 154 15.99 -20.74 22.26
N SER A 155 15.66 -21.84 21.59
CA SER A 155 16.59 -22.77 20.94
C SER A 155 16.20 -22.98 19.47
N PRO A 156 17.14 -23.42 18.60
CA PRO A 156 16.82 -23.68 17.21
C PRO A 156 15.56 -24.54 17.03
N ILE A 157 14.65 -24.06 16.18
CA ILE A 157 13.40 -24.75 15.87
C ILE A 157 13.72 -25.98 15.00
N GLU A 158 13.27 -27.16 15.44
CA GLU A 158 13.51 -28.42 14.70
C GLU A 158 12.60 -28.58 13.48
N THR A 159 11.40 -27.98 13.52
CA THR A 159 10.48 -27.98 12.38
C THR A 159 10.92 -26.99 11.30
N PRO A 160 10.62 -27.25 10.02
CA PRO A 160 10.95 -26.30 8.95
C PRO A 160 10.32 -24.92 9.18
N ILE A 161 11.17 -23.90 9.21
CA ILE A 161 10.73 -22.50 9.19
C ILE A 161 10.26 -22.16 7.78
N LEU A 162 9.01 -21.69 7.66
CA LEU A 162 8.38 -21.30 6.41
C LEU A 162 8.52 -19.79 6.13
N GLY A 163 8.82 -19.01 7.17
CA GLY A 163 9.13 -17.59 7.08
C GLY A 163 9.20 -16.92 8.44
N LYS A 164 9.73 -15.70 8.48
CA LYS A 164 9.82 -14.88 9.69
C LYS A 164 8.63 -13.93 9.79
N ILE A 165 8.02 -13.83 10.95
CA ILE A 165 6.96 -12.83 11.22
C ILE A 165 7.62 -11.46 11.33
N ILE A 166 7.20 -10.53 10.48
CA ILE A 166 7.78 -9.19 10.39
C ILE A 166 6.86 -8.08 10.88
N LEU A 167 5.54 -8.32 10.90
CA LEU A 167 4.56 -7.35 11.36
C LEU A 167 3.30 -8.06 11.87
N ILE A 168 2.73 -7.55 12.96
CA ILE A 168 1.36 -7.86 13.40
C ILE A 168 0.58 -6.55 13.41
N LEU A 169 -0.43 -6.45 12.55
CA LEU A 169 -1.28 -5.27 12.39
C LEU A 169 -2.67 -5.55 12.97
N ARG A 170 -3.02 -4.76 13.99
CA ARG A 170 -4.36 -4.73 14.58
C ARG A 170 -5.30 -3.91 13.69
N PRO A 171 -6.62 -4.19 13.69
CA PRO A 171 -7.58 -3.39 12.95
C PRO A 171 -7.57 -1.93 13.44
N LYS A 172 -7.88 -1.00 12.53
CA LYS A 172 -8.00 0.42 12.88
C LYS A 172 -9.11 0.59 13.93
N ARG A 173 -8.82 1.30 15.02
CA ARG A 173 -9.85 1.73 15.97
C ARG A 173 -10.75 2.75 15.29
N ILE A 174 -12.03 2.42 15.13
CA ILE A 174 -13.04 3.36 14.66
C ILE A 174 -13.63 4.00 15.92
N LEU A 175 -13.26 5.25 16.19
CA LEU A 175 -13.81 6.02 17.31
C LEU A 175 -15.11 6.74 16.93
N ASP A 176 -15.31 7.00 15.63
CA ASP A 176 -16.53 7.59 15.07
C ASP A 176 -16.66 7.19 13.58
N GLU A 177 -17.81 6.64 13.17
CA GLU A 177 -18.06 6.21 11.78
C GLU A 177 -18.23 7.39 10.81
N ASN A 178 -18.47 8.61 11.33
CA ASN A 178 -18.68 9.81 10.51
C ASN A 178 -17.42 10.61 10.18
N TYR A 179 -16.26 10.25 10.74
CA TYR A 179 -15.01 11.02 10.62
C TYR A 179 -14.53 11.23 9.17
N ASN A 180 -14.84 10.29 8.26
CA ASN A 180 -14.41 10.35 6.86
C ASN A 180 -15.40 11.08 5.91
N ARG A 181 -16.51 11.65 6.41
CA ARG A 181 -17.51 12.32 5.56
C ARG A 181 -17.32 13.83 5.46
N GLU A 182 -16.53 14.44 6.34
CA GLU A 182 -16.33 15.88 6.38
C GLU A 182 -14.90 16.22 5.96
N LEU A 183 -14.72 16.64 4.70
CA LEU A 183 -13.44 17.14 4.15
C LEU A 183 -12.94 18.44 4.81
N TRP A 184 -13.72 19.01 5.73
CA TRP A 184 -13.47 20.30 6.39
C TRP A 184 -13.73 20.19 7.88
N GLN A 185 -13.00 19.33 8.58
CA GLN A 185 -12.78 19.54 10.00
C GLN A 185 -11.51 20.37 10.14
N LEU A 186 -11.70 21.66 10.45
CA LEU A 186 -10.64 22.49 10.98
C LEU A 186 -10.43 22.02 12.42
N ASP A 187 -9.21 21.60 12.77
CA ASP A 187 -8.84 21.39 14.16
C ASP A 187 -9.07 22.72 14.93
N GLU A 188 -9.95 22.72 15.94
CA GLU A 188 -10.09 23.82 16.91
C GLU A 188 -8.90 23.86 17.88
#